data_AF-A0A2V6UMF4-F1
#
_entry.id   AF-A0A2V6UMF4-F1
#
_cell.length_a   1.000
_cell.length_b   1.000
_cell.length_c   1.000
_cell.angle_alpha   90.00
_cell.angle_beta   90.00
_cell.angle_gamma   90.00
#
_symmetry.space_group_name_H-M   'P 1'
#
loop_
_entity.id
_entity.type
_entity.pdbx_description
1 polymer ?
#
loop_
_entity_poly.entity_id
_entity_poly.type
_entity_poly.pdbx_seq_one_letter_code
_entity_poly.pdbx_strand_id
1 'polypeptide(L)'
;MVDGRAVPGANTEYLIYQTLVGAWPVDLARLREYLLKVVHEAKTHTSWINPDDRYDGAIVAFAEALLDPTRSHAFLDDFTAFQARVAHFGALNSLAQTLIKITAPGVPDFYQGTELWDLSLVDPDNRRPVDFTLRRRLLGDLDRALAATADRPGFAAGLVEAKADGRVKLFLVREALAFRRARAALFADGGYRPLETRGTLAEHLCAFARVGEGGAALTVVPRLLARRGVETLPLGRESWQDTALVVPADLGARFVNVLTGERLEVRDDALPLGDVLAHFPVALLGSET
;
A
#
# COMPACT_ATOMS: atom_id res chain seq x y z
N MET A 1 32.87 -18.38 3.04
CA MET A 1 33.24 -19.12 1.82
C MET A 1 32.93 -20.59 2.03
N VAL A 2 32.27 -21.25 1.08
CA VAL A 2 32.09 -22.71 1.05
C VAL A 2 32.68 -23.19 -0.27
N ASP A 3 33.57 -24.18 -0.21
CA ASP A 3 34.29 -24.76 -1.38
C ASP A 3 34.87 -23.73 -2.34
N GLY A 4 35.54 -22.71 -1.78
CA GLY A 4 36.21 -21.66 -2.55
C GLY A 4 35.28 -20.61 -3.14
N ARG A 5 33.98 -20.61 -2.81
CA ARG A 5 32.99 -19.63 -3.28
C ARG A 5 32.41 -18.79 -2.15
N ALA A 6 32.08 -17.53 -2.45
CA ALA A 6 31.35 -16.67 -1.52
C ALA A 6 29.94 -17.23 -1.31
N VAL A 7 29.49 -17.23 -0.05
CA VAL A 7 28.13 -17.63 0.33
C VAL A 7 27.62 -16.55 1.28
N PRO A 8 26.48 -15.91 0.96
CA PRO A 8 25.68 -16.08 -0.26
C PRO A 8 26.44 -15.71 -1.55
N GLY A 9 26.08 -16.32 -2.66
CA GLY A 9 26.49 -15.84 -3.99
C GLY A 9 25.65 -14.61 -4.39
N ALA A 10 26.09 -13.85 -5.40
CA ALA A 10 25.50 -12.55 -5.77
C ALA A 10 23.97 -12.58 -5.97
N ASN A 11 23.42 -13.63 -6.59
CA ASN A 11 21.98 -13.74 -6.81
C ASN A 11 21.20 -13.92 -5.49
N THR A 12 21.72 -14.76 -4.58
CA THR A 12 21.10 -14.99 -3.26
C THR A 12 21.26 -13.77 -2.36
N GLU A 13 22.41 -13.11 -2.39
CA GLU A 13 22.67 -11.88 -1.65
C GLU A 13 21.72 -10.76 -2.07
N TYR A 14 21.51 -10.58 -3.39
CA TYR A 14 20.57 -9.60 -3.91
C TYR A 14 19.12 -9.86 -3.47
N LEU A 15 18.70 -11.13 -3.47
CA LEU A 15 17.40 -11.54 -2.92
C LEU A 15 17.30 -11.22 -1.43
N ILE A 16 18.35 -11.50 -0.63
CA ILE A 16 18.38 -11.19 0.81
C ILE A 16 18.12 -9.70 1.03
N TYR A 17 18.77 -8.82 0.27
CA TYR A 17 18.55 -7.38 0.40
C TYR A 17 17.14 -6.95 0.00
N GLN A 18 16.58 -7.47 -1.09
CA GLN A 18 15.17 -7.19 -1.46
C GLN A 18 14.19 -7.66 -0.38
N THR A 19 14.44 -8.85 0.19
CA THR A 19 13.64 -9.40 1.29
C THR A 19 13.71 -8.50 2.50
N LEU A 20 14.92 -8.06 2.87
CA LEU A 20 15.12 -7.19 4.01
C LEU A 20 14.37 -5.87 3.83
N VAL A 21 14.50 -5.21 2.67
CA VAL A 21 13.77 -3.96 2.36
C VAL A 21 12.25 -4.16 2.47
N GLY A 22 11.72 -5.26 1.92
CA GLY A 22 10.28 -5.51 1.84
C GLY A 22 9.64 -5.97 3.15
N ALA A 23 10.38 -6.67 4.01
CA ALA A 23 9.86 -7.25 5.25
C ALA A 23 10.26 -6.48 6.51
N TRP A 24 11.04 -5.40 6.41
CA TRP A 24 11.53 -4.64 7.55
C TRP A 24 10.39 -3.93 8.32
N PRO A 25 10.39 -3.96 9.67
CA PRO A 25 11.33 -4.69 10.52
C PRO A 25 11.07 -6.22 10.52
N VAL A 26 12.14 -6.99 10.42
CA VAL A 26 12.12 -8.45 10.47
C VAL A 26 13.11 -8.94 11.53
N ASP A 27 12.69 -9.85 12.40
CA ASP A 27 13.59 -10.47 13.36
C ASP A 27 14.44 -11.57 12.72
N LEU A 28 15.52 -11.93 13.39
CA LEU A 28 16.47 -12.92 12.91
C LEU A 28 15.82 -14.30 12.71
N ALA A 29 14.86 -14.70 13.55
CA ALA A 29 14.23 -16.01 13.44
C ALA A 29 13.42 -16.11 12.14
N ARG A 30 12.56 -15.11 11.88
CA ARG A 30 11.78 -15.01 10.64
C ARG A 30 12.66 -14.96 9.40
N LEU A 31 13.72 -14.14 9.43
CA LEU A 31 14.63 -14.01 8.29
C LEU A 31 15.36 -15.33 8.04
N ARG A 32 15.89 -15.98 9.09
CA ARG A 32 16.58 -17.26 8.99
C ARG A 32 15.69 -18.35 8.38
N GLU A 33 14.47 -18.53 8.91
CA GLU A 33 13.53 -19.54 8.43
C GLU A 33 13.19 -19.32 6.96
N TYR A 34 12.91 -18.07 6.59
CA TYR A 34 12.65 -17.71 5.20
C TYR A 34 13.83 -18.02 4.27
N LEU A 35 15.05 -17.61 4.65
CA LEU A 35 16.21 -17.77 3.79
C LEU A 35 16.55 -19.23 3.54
N LEU A 36 16.50 -20.07 4.59
CA LEU A 36 16.70 -21.52 4.47
C LEU A 36 15.65 -22.14 3.52
N LYS A 37 14.38 -21.76 3.68
CA LYS A 37 13.31 -22.18 2.77
C LYS A 37 13.61 -21.79 1.33
N VAL A 38 13.97 -20.53 1.06
CA VAL A 38 14.18 -20.08 -0.31
C VAL A 38 15.38 -20.75 -0.97
N VAL A 39 16.50 -20.95 -0.25
CA VAL A 39 17.66 -21.62 -0.84
C VAL A 39 17.38 -23.11 -1.12
N HIS A 40 16.57 -23.78 -0.29
CA HIS A 40 16.11 -25.16 -0.54
C HIS A 40 15.12 -25.23 -1.71
N GLU A 41 14.25 -24.23 -1.87
CA GLU A 41 13.33 -24.17 -3.01
C GLU A 41 14.03 -23.89 -4.33
N ALA A 42 15.09 -23.07 -4.32
CA ALA A 42 15.87 -22.72 -5.50
C ALA A 42 16.64 -23.93 -6.07
N LYS A 43 17.07 -24.88 -5.21
CA LYS A 43 17.75 -26.14 -5.60
C LYS A 43 19.07 -25.94 -6.36
N THR A 44 19.67 -24.76 -6.29
CA THR A 44 20.95 -24.44 -6.95
C THR A 44 22.16 -24.96 -6.18
N HIS A 45 22.11 -24.90 -4.84
CA HIS A 45 23.24 -25.23 -3.95
C HIS A 45 22.87 -26.20 -2.82
N THR A 46 21.59 -26.25 -2.43
CA THR A 46 21.05 -27.06 -1.32
C THR A 46 19.59 -27.40 -1.66
N SER A 47 19.02 -28.42 -1.02
CA SER A 47 17.62 -28.82 -1.26
C SER A 47 17.03 -29.56 -0.07
N TRP A 48 15.71 -29.67 -0.02
CA TRP A 48 15.00 -30.43 1.02
C TRP A 48 15.39 -31.91 1.07
N ILE A 49 15.73 -32.52 -0.08
CA ILE A 49 16.04 -33.96 -0.16
C ILE A 49 17.52 -34.22 0.12
N ASN A 50 18.40 -33.34 -0.35
CA ASN A 50 19.84 -33.43 -0.16
C ASN A 50 20.36 -32.06 0.33
N PRO A 51 20.28 -31.80 1.65
CA PRO A 51 20.74 -30.54 2.23
C PRO A 51 22.26 -30.44 2.22
N ASP A 52 22.78 -29.23 2.02
CA ASP A 52 24.20 -28.89 2.23
C ASP A 52 24.32 -28.06 3.52
N ASP A 53 24.65 -28.73 4.63
CA ASP A 53 24.75 -28.10 5.95
C ASP A 53 25.77 -26.96 6.00
N ARG A 54 26.81 -26.99 5.16
CA ARG A 54 27.84 -25.94 5.13
C ARG A 54 27.31 -24.72 4.41
N TYR A 55 26.60 -24.90 3.31
CA TYR A 55 25.95 -23.81 2.60
C TYR A 55 24.84 -23.19 3.45
N ASP A 56 23.95 -24.01 4.02
CA ASP A 56 22.85 -23.57 4.88
C ASP A 56 23.39 -22.79 6.09
N GLY A 57 24.40 -23.32 6.77
CA GLY A 57 25.06 -22.65 7.89
C GLY A 57 25.68 -21.31 7.52
N ALA A 58 26.27 -21.19 6.32
CA ALA A 58 26.83 -19.93 5.84
C ALA A 58 25.75 -18.88 5.53
N ILE A 59 24.58 -19.28 5.01
CA ILE A 59 23.43 -18.38 4.83
C ILE A 59 22.91 -17.88 6.17
N VAL A 60 22.80 -18.75 7.17
CA VAL A 60 22.39 -18.37 8.53
C VAL A 60 23.37 -17.38 9.15
N ALA A 61 24.68 -17.68 9.08
CA ALA A 61 25.72 -16.81 9.62
C ALA A 61 25.76 -15.43 8.94
N PHE A 62 25.39 -15.36 7.66
CA PHE A 62 25.25 -14.09 6.94
C PHE A 62 24.03 -13.29 7.43
N ALA A 63 22.88 -13.93 7.66
CA ALA A 63 21.70 -13.26 8.21
C ALA A 63 21.94 -12.74 9.65
N GLU A 64 22.61 -13.54 10.49
CA GLU A 64 23.05 -13.15 11.83
C GLU A 64 23.96 -11.92 11.77
N ALA A 65 24.95 -11.95 10.89
CA ALA A 65 25.86 -10.84 10.66
C ALA A 65 25.14 -9.54 10.27
N LEU A 66 24.20 -9.63 9.32
CA LEU A 66 23.48 -8.48 8.79
C LEU A 66 22.67 -7.77 9.86
N LEU A 67 22.03 -8.54 10.76
CA LEU A 67 21.14 -8.00 11.79
C LEU A 67 21.84 -7.69 13.11
N ASP A 68 23.13 -8.01 13.26
CA ASP A 68 23.92 -7.70 14.45
C ASP A 68 24.31 -6.21 14.49
N PRO A 69 23.76 -5.41 15.42
CA PRO A 69 24.07 -3.98 15.49
C PRO A 69 25.52 -3.70 15.89
N THR A 70 26.19 -4.61 16.59
CA THR A 70 27.59 -4.41 16.99
C THR A 70 28.53 -4.58 15.81
N ARG A 71 28.22 -5.53 14.92
CA ARG A 71 29.03 -5.86 13.75
C ARG A 71 28.69 -5.00 12.52
N SER A 72 27.40 -4.72 12.31
CA SER A 72 26.88 -4.15 11.08
C SER A 72 26.25 -2.77 11.27
N HIS A 73 26.58 -2.03 12.33
CA HIS A 73 26.03 -0.68 12.60
C HIS A 73 26.01 0.23 11.37
N ALA A 74 27.14 0.36 10.66
CA ALA A 74 27.24 1.24 9.50
C ALA A 74 26.30 0.83 8.35
N PHE A 75 26.14 -0.49 8.14
CA PHE A 75 25.17 -1.00 7.18
C PHE A 75 23.74 -0.74 7.64
N LEU A 76 23.42 -1.00 8.91
CA LEU A 76 22.07 -0.83 9.45
C LEU A 76 21.63 0.64 9.47
N ASP A 77 22.54 1.57 9.76
CA ASP A 77 22.25 3.01 9.71
C ASP A 77 21.91 3.46 8.28
N ASP A 78 22.72 3.07 7.28
CA ASP A 78 22.46 3.38 5.87
C ASP A 78 21.20 2.67 5.36
N PHE A 79 21.06 1.38 5.67
CA PHE A 79 19.94 0.56 5.27
C PHE A 79 18.62 1.09 5.82
N THR A 80 18.55 1.46 7.10
CA THR A 80 17.30 1.95 7.71
C THR A 80 16.88 3.30 7.13
N ALA A 81 17.84 4.18 6.81
CA ALA A 81 17.56 5.43 6.09
C ALA A 81 16.99 5.15 4.70
N PHE A 82 17.60 4.23 3.94
CA PHE A 82 17.07 3.81 2.65
C PHE A 82 15.69 3.14 2.75
N GLN A 83 15.51 2.24 3.71
CA GLN A 83 14.28 1.50 3.92
C GLN A 83 13.12 2.43 4.29
N ALA A 84 13.34 3.46 5.10
CA ALA A 84 12.31 4.45 5.44
C ALA A 84 11.75 5.14 4.19
N ARG A 85 12.60 5.45 3.20
CA ARG A 85 12.20 6.02 1.91
C ARG A 85 11.36 5.04 1.11
N VAL A 86 11.77 3.77 1.05
CA VAL A 86 11.01 2.72 0.38
C VAL A 86 9.65 2.49 1.06
N ALA A 87 9.62 2.45 2.40
CA ALA A 87 8.41 2.27 3.19
C ALA A 87 7.40 3.40 2.96
N HIS A 88 7.86 4.65 2.81
CA HIS A 88 7.02 5.78 2.45
C HIS A 88 6.24 5.49 1.15
N PHE A 89 6.93 5.14 0.06
CA PHE A 89 6.28 4.84 -1.22
C PHE A 89 5.50 3.52 -1.18
N GLY A 90 5.96 2.53 -0.40
CA GLY A 90 5.27 1.27 -0.17
C GLY A 90 3.90 1.45 0.46
N ALA A 91 3.79 2.33 1.46
CA ALA A 91 2.51 2.67 2.09
C ALA A 91 1.55 3.32 1.07
N LEU A 92 2.03 4.27 0.26
CA LEU A 92 1.20 4.94 -0.77
C LEU A 92 0.74 3.94 -1.84
N ASN A 93 1.61 3.06 -2.31
CA ASN A 93 1.27 1.99 -3.24
C ASN A 93 0.25 1.02 -2.64
N SER A 94 0.39 0.67 -1.35
CA SER A 94 -0.56 -0.22 -0.67
C SER A 94 -1.94 0.41 -0.53
N LEU A 95 -2.05 1.72 -0.25
CA LEU A 95 -3.33 2.43 -0.26
C LEU A 95 -3.96 2.45 -1.66
N ALA A 96 -3.18 2.74 -2.70
CA ALA A 96 -3.63 2.69 -4.09
C ALA A 96 -4.16 1.29 -4.47
N GLN A 97 -3.38 0.25 -4.22
CA GLN A 97 -3.75 -1.13 -4.50
C GLN A 97 -4.99 -1.55 -3.70
N THR A 98 -5.09 -1.16 -2.43
CA THR A 98 -6.23 -1.47 -1.57
C THR A 98 -7.51 -0.84 -2.10
N LEU A 99 -7.46 0.43 -2.53
CA LEU A 99 -8.63 1.09 -3.08
C LEU A 99 -9.05 0.43 -4.40
N ILE A 100 -8.11 0.18 -5.33
CA ILE A 100 -8.39 -0.54 -6.59
C ILE A 100 -9.07 -1.88 -6.27
N LYS A 101 -8.50 -2.67 -5.35
CA LYS A 101 -9.05 -3.98 -4.96
C LYS A 101 -10.51 -3.86 -4.56
N ILE A 102 -10.85 -2.84 -3.76
CA ILE A 102 -12.22 -2.63 -3.26
C ILE A 102 -13.17 -2.17 -4.37
N THR A 103 -12.74 -1.34 -5.31
CA THR A 103 -13.66 -0.63 -6.23
C THR A 103 -13.72 -1.22 -7.64
N ALA A 104 -12.73 -2.03 -8.03
CA ALA A 104 -12.73 -2.76 -9.30
C ALA A 104 -13.90 -3.76 -9.40
N PRO A 105 -14.23 -4.23 -10.62
CA PRO A 105 -15.17 -5.33 -10.82
C PRO A 105 -14.73 -6.61 -10.09
N GLY A 106 -15.70 -7.42 -9.64
CA GLY A 106 -15.46 -8.62 -8.84
C GLY A 106 -15.68 -8.41 -7.34
N VAL A 107 -15.38 -9.42 -6.53
CA VAL A 107 -15.56 -9.40 -5.07
C VAL A 107 -14.21 -9.18 -4.39
N PRO A 108 -14.03 -8.09 -3.61
CA PRO A 108 -12.77 -7.86 -2.92
C PRO A 108 -12.58 -8.85 -1.79
N ASP A 109 -11.50 -9.63 -1.85
CA ASP A 109 -11.08 -10.53 -0.77
C ASP A 109 -10.02 -9.89 0.13
N PHE A 110 -10.02 -10.26 1.41
CA PHE A 110 -9.05 -9.80 2.40
C PHE A 110 -8.53 -10.98 3.21
N TYR A 111 -7.24 -11.27 3.05
CA TYR A 111 -6.56 -12.20 3.95
C TYR A 111 -6.56 -11.64 5.38
N GLN A 112 -6.69 -12.52 6.36
CA GLN A 112 -6.81 -12.15 7.77
C GLN A 112 -5.64 -11.26 8.21
N GLY A 113 -5.97 -10.11 8.83
CA GLY A 113 -4.98 -9.18 9.36
C GLY A 113 -4.47 -8.12 8.38
N THR A 114 -4.80 -8.22 7.09
CA THR A 114 -4.33 -7.30 6.03
C THR A 114 -5.05 -5.96 5.95
N GLU A 115 -5.99 -5.69 6.86
CA GLU A 115 -6.58 -4.36 7.07
C GLU A 115 -5.57 -3.35 7.65
N LEU A 116 -4.48 -3.84 8.24
CA LEU A 116 -3.29 -3.05 8.60
C LEU A 116 -2.12 -3.37 7.65
N TRP A 117 -0.92 -2.85 7.96
CA TRP A 117 0.30 -3.27 7.27
C TRP A 117 0.61 -4.72 7.63
N ASP A 118 0.80 -5.54 6.60
CA ASP A 118 1.20 -6.93 6.72
C ASP A 118 2.43 -7.14 5.84
N LEU A 119 3.58 -7.31 6.50
CA LEU A 119 4.89 -7.52 5.89
C LEU A 119 5.35 -8.97 6.09
N SER A 120 4.41 -9.90 5.92
CA SER A 120 4.67 -11.33 5.99
C SER A 120 5.44 -11.84 4.77
N LEU A 121 6.32 -12.79 5.02
CA LEU A 121 7.02 -13.59 4.02
C LEU A 121 6.16 -14.79 3.60
N VAL A 122 6.74 -15.70 2.82
CA VAL A 122 6.05 -16.95 2.44
C VAL A 122 5.75 -17.83 3.66
N ASP A 123 4.77 -18.72 3.51
CA ASP A 123 4.44 -19.81 4.44
C ASP A 123 5.70 -20.44 5.08
N PRO A 124 5.76 -20.65 6.41
CA PRO A 124 4.70 -20.42 7.41
C PRO A 124 4.59 -18.99 7.96
N ASP A 125 5.42 -18.03 7.52
CA ASP A 125 5.44 -16.68 8.09
C ASP A 125 4.11 -15.93 7.90
N ASN A 126 3.43 -16.14 6.77
CA ASN A 126 2.09 -15.60 6.51
C ASN A 126 0.96 -16.29 7.28
N ARG A 127 1.25 -17.32 8.09
CA ARG A 127 0.27 -18.00 8.97
C ARG A 127 0.41 -17.62 10.44
N ARG A 128 1.25 -16.62 10.76
CA ARG A 128 1.39 -16.12 12.13
C ARG A 128 0.02 -15.69 12.71
N PRO A 129 -0.20 -15.82 14.03
CA PRO A 129 -1.46 -15.44 14.64
C PRO A 129 -1.79 -13.96 14.42
N VAL A 130 -3.06 -13.68 14.12
CA VAL A 130 -3.56 -12.31 13.98
C VAL A 130 -4.06 -11.80 15.33
N ASP A 131 -3.55 -10.66 15.78
CA ASP A 131 -4.07 -9.97 16.97
C ASP A 131 -5.37 -9.22 16.65
N PHE A 132 -6.49 -9.93 16.75
CA PHE A 132 -7.83 -9.37 16.56
C PHE A 132 -8.27 -8.46 17.71
N THR A 133 -7.68 -8.58 18.90
CA THR A 133 -8.00 -7.70 20.03
C THR A 133 -7.52 -6.28 19.73
N LEU A 134 -6.29 -6.14 19.25
CA LEU A 134 -5.74 -4.86 18.77
C LEU A 134 -6.62 -4.27 17.66
N ARG A 135 -6.97 -5.06 16.65
CA ARG A 135 -7.75 -4.60 15.47
C ARG A 135 -9.14 -4.10 15.86
N ARG A 136 -9.85 -4.83 16.73
CA ARG A 136 -11.15 -4.39 17.27
C ARG A 136 -11.02 -3.08 18.04
N ARG A 137 -9.97 -2.93 18.85
CA ARG A 137 -9.70 -1.68 19.58
C ARG A 137 -9.46 -0.52 18.61
N LEU A 138 -8.56 -0.68 17.65
CA LEU A 138 -8.23 0.35 16.66
C LEU A 138 -9.44 0.75 15.82
N LEU A 139 -10.26 -0.22 15.38
CA LEU A 139 -11.50 0.08 14.66
C LEU A 139 -12.51 0.82 15.54
N GLY A 140 -12.68 0.41 16.79
CA GLY A 140 -13.57 1.09 17.73
C GLY A 140 -13.10 2.52 18.09
N ASP A 141 -11.79 2.73 18.22
CA ASP A 141 -11.20 4.07 18.41
C ASP A 141 -11.45 4.95 17.17
N LEU A 142 -11.24 4.39 15.99
CA LEU A 142 -11.49 5.06 14.71
C LEU A 142 -12.98 5.44 14.56
N ASP A 143 -13.90 4.52 14.87
CA ASP A 143 -15.34 4.76 14.82
C ASP A 143 -15.75 5.92 15.74
N ARG A 144 -15.25 5.94 16.98
CA ARG A 144 -15.51 7.03 17.93
C ARG A 144 -14.95 8.36 17.44
N ALA A 145 -13.73 8.36 16.93
CA ALA A 145 -13.09 9.56 16.41
C ALA A 145 -13.85 10.12 15.20
N LEU A 146 -14.29 9.27 14.28
CA LEU A 146 -15.09 9.66 13.12
C LEU A 146 -16.47 10.18 13.49
N ALA A 147 -17.10 9.63 14.52
CA ALA A 147 -18.40 10.13 14.99
C ALA A 147 -18.29 11.49 15.68
N ALA A 148 -17.14 11.79 16.30
CA ALA A 148 -16.89 13.03 17.03
C ALA A 148 -16.28 14.14 16.17
N THR A 149 -15.67 13.82 15.01
CA THR A 149 -14.99 14.84 14.20
C THR A 149 -15.95 15.72 13.41
N ALA A 150 -15.78 17.04 13.54
CA ALA A 150 -16.39 18.03 12.66
C ALA A 150 -15.51 18.38 11.44
N ASP A 151 -14.20 18.07 11.52
CA ASP A 151 -13.20 18.29 10.47
C ASP A 151 -12.70 16.92 9.97
N ARG A 152 -13.45 16.36 9.04
CA ARG A 152 -13.12 15.07 8.43
C ARG A 152 -11.89 15.14 7.52
N PRO A 153 -11.66 16.21 6.72
CA PRO A 153 -10.43 16.36 5.95
C PRO A 153 -9.18 16.41 6.83
N GLY A 154 -9.16 17.23 7.88
CA GLY A 154 -8.03 17.31 8.81
C GLY A 154 -7.79 16.00 9.56
N PHE A 155 -8.87 15.30 9.95
CA PHE A 155 -8.75 13.96 10.54
C PHE A 155 -8.09 12.96 9.57
N ALA A 156 -8.53 12.93 8.31
CA ALA A 156 -7.96 12.07 7.28
C ALA A 156 -6.48 12.39 7.01
N ALA A 157 -6.11 13.67 6.94
CA ALA A 157 -4.73 14.11 6.80
C ALA A 157 -3.86 13.66 7.98
N GLY A 158 -4.36 13.76 9.21
CA GLY A 158 -3.67 13.27 10.41
C GLY A 158 -3.36 11.77 10.36
N LEU A 159 -4.25 10.95 9.78
CA LEU A 159 -3.98 9.52 9.55
C LEU A 159 -2.89 9.31 8.50
N VAL A 160 -2.83 10.13 7.46
CA VAL A 160 -1.79 10.04 6.41
C VAL A 160 -0.41 10.41 6.96
N GLU A 161 -0.32 11.43 7.80
CA GLU A 161 0.90 11.77 8.53
C GLU A 161 1.36 10.61 9.41
N ALA A 162 0.43 10.03 10.19
CA ALA A 162 0.67 8.89 11.06
C ALA A 162 0.64 7.52 10.36
N LYS A 163 0.78 7.47 9.03
CA LYS A 163 0.59 6.24 8.23
C LYS A 163 1.36 5.01 8.73
N ALA A 164 2.50 5.20 9.39
CA ALA A 164 3.35 4.12 9.89
C ALA A 164 2.60 3.13 10.81
N ASP A 165 1.57 3.57 11.53
CA ASP A 165 0.80 2.70 12.44
C ASP A 165 -0.31 1.86 11.77
N GLY A 166 -0.56 2.07 10.48
CA GLY A 166 -1.53 1.29 9.70
C GLY A 166 -2.98 1.74 9.81
N ARG A 167 -3.33 2.66 10.71
CA ARG A 167 -4.71 3.16 10.86
C ARG A 167 -5.24 3.84 9.60
N VAL A 168 -4.36 4.45 8.80
CA VAL A 168 -4.73 5.01 7.48
C VAL A 168 -5.30 3.96 6.52
N LYS A 169 -4.74 2.73 6.54
CA LYS A 169 -5.23 1.63 5.70
C LYS A 169 -6.53 1.06 6.27
N LEU A 170 -6.61 0.91 7.59
CA LEU A 170 -7.85 0.48 8.26
C LEU A 170 -9.00 1.43 7.95
N PHE A 171 -8.74 2.74 8.00
CA PHE A 171 -9.69 3.78 7.62
C PHE A 171 -10.14 3.67 6.16
N LEU A 172 -9.18 3.56 5.23
CA LEU A 172 -9.49 3.36 3.80
C LEU A 172 -10.38 2.13 3.59
N VAL A 173 -10.03 0.99 4.19
CA VAL A 173 -10.78 -0.27 4.08
C VAL A 173 -12.20 -0.09 4.62
N ARG A 174 -12.34 0.49 5.80
CA ARG A 174 -13.64 0.75 6.44
C ARG A 174 -14.54 1.61 5.54
N GLU A 175 -14.07 2.80 5.14
CA GLU A 175 -14.88 3.74 4.36
C GLU A 175 -15.24 3.20 2.98
N ALA A 176 -14.27 2.64 2.26
CA ALA A 176 -14.50 2.15 0.92
C ALA A 176 -15.41 0.92 0.89
N LEU A 177 -15.30 0.00 1.86
CA LEU A 177 -16.23 -1.14 1.99
C LEU A 177 -17.63 -0.69 2.43
N ALA A 178 -17.73 0.29 3.33
CA ALA A 178 -19.02 0.84 3.73
C ALA A 178 -19.74 1.49 2.53
N PHE A 179 -19.03 2.28 1.73
CA PHE A 179 -19.55 2.88 0.51
C PHE A 179 -19.92 1.82 -0.54
N ARG A 180 -19.06 0.82 -0.74
CA ARG A 180 -19.34 -0.30 -1.65
C ARG A 180 -20.62 -1.05 -1.26
N ARG A 181 -20.82 -1.29 0.04
CA ARG A 181 -22.05 -1.91 0.56
C ARG A 181 -23.27 -1.01 0.35
N ALA A 182 -23.15 0.29 0.61
CA ALA A 182 -24.24 1.25 0.43
C ALA A 182 -24.66 1.40 -1.05
N ARG A 183 -23.74 1.19 -1.99
CA ARG A 183 -24.00 1.22 -3.44
C ARG A 183 -23.78 -0.15 -4.09
N ALA A 184 -24.24 -1.24 -3.45
CA ALA A 184 -23.91 -2.60 -3.87
C ALA A 184 -24.18 -2.89 -5.36
N ALA A 185 -25.34 -2.47 -5.90
CA ALA A 185 -25.69 -2.67 -7.31
C ALA A 185 -24.70 -2.00 -8.27
N LEU A 186 -24.21 -0.80 -7.93
CA LEU A 186 -23.20 -0.10 -8.74
C LEU A 186 -21.91 -0.91 -8.86
N PHE A 187 -21.52 -1.60 -7.79
CA PHE A 187 -20.27 -2.36 -7.74
C PHE A 187 -20.41 -3.82 -8.18
N ALA A 188 -21.61 -4.39 -8.09
CA ALA A 188 -21.93 -5.73 -8.60
C ALA A 188 -22.13 -5.69 -10.11
N ASP A 189 -23.00 -4.80 -10.59
CA ASP A 189 -23.54 -4.85 -11.96
C ASP A 189 -23.15 -3.62 -12.82
N GLY A 190 -22.68 -2.54 -12.19
CA GLY A 190 -22.30 -1.32 -12.89
C GLY A 190 -21.11 -1.52 -13.83
N GLY A 191 -21.13 -0.80 -14.96
CA GLY A 191 -20.08 -0.81 -15.95
C GLY A 191 -18.74 -0.27 -15.42
N TYR A 192 -17.65 -0.66 -16.08
CA TYR A 192 -16.31 -0.16 -15.80
C TYR A 192 -15.88 0.78 -16.93
N ARG A 193 -15.47 2.00 -16.60
CA ARG A 193 -14.98 2.98 -17.57
C ARG A 193 -13.62 3.52 -17.14
N PRO A 194 -12.53 3.31 -17.91
CA PRO A 194 -11.27 4.00 -17.63
C PRO A 194 -11.44 5.50 -17.82
N LEU A 195 -10.75 6.30 -17.02
CA LEU A 195 -10.80 7.77 -17.10
C LEU A 195 -9.45 8.32 -17.56
N GLU A 196 -9.51 9.34 -18.40
CA GLU A 196 -8.32 10.04 -18.89
C GLU A 196 -7.77 11.01 -17.83
N THR A 197 -6.46 11.19 -17.86
CA THR A 197 -5.74 12.16 -17.04
C THR A 197 -4.97 13.11 -17.95
N ARG A 198 -4.88 14.39 -17.57
CA ARG A 198 -4.20 15.44 -18.32
C ARG A 198 -3.27 16.23 -17.40
N GLY A 199 -2.36 17.01 -17.97
CA GLY A 199 -1.39 17.86 -17.25
C GLY A 199 -0.04 17.17 -16.99
N THR A 200 0.84 17.88 -16.28
CA THR A 200 2.27 17.55 -16.18
C THR A 200 2.55 16.16 -15.59
N LEU A 201 1.73 15.69 -14.64
CA LEU A 201 1.94 14.42 -13.95
C LEU A 201 0.87 13.37 -14.32
N ALA A 202 0.27 13.46 -15.51
CA ALA A 202 -0.79 12.56 -15.95
C ALA A 202 -0.41 11.07 -15.88
N GLU A 203 0.86 10.71 -16.17
CA GLU A 203 1.36 9.33 -16.10
C GLU A 203 1.45 8.77 -14.67
N HIS A 204 1.41 9.65 -13.66
CA HIS A 204 1.46 9.30 -12.25
C HIS A 204 0.08 9.03 -11.64
N LEU A 205 -0.94 8.87 -12.48
CA LEU A 205 -2.28 8.53 -12.06
C LEU A 205 -2.82 7.28 -12.74
N CYS A 206 -3.73 6.62 -12.04
CA CYS A 206 -4.65 5.64 -12.60
C CYS A 206 -6.04 5.97 -12.06
N ALA A 207 -7.02 6.07 -12.96
CA ALA A 207 -8.39 6.37 -12.57
C ALA A 207 -9.41 5.61 -13.43
N PHE A 208 -10.53 5.26 -12.80
CA PHE A 208 -11.65 4.60 -13.46
C PHE A 208 -12.96 4.89 -12.73
N ALA A 209 -14.08 4.76 -13.44
CA ALA A 209 -15.41 4.86 -12.89
C ALA A 209 -16.14 3.51 -12.89
N ARG A 210 -16.93 3.28 -11.83
CA ARG A 210 -18.09 2.38 -11.85
C ARG A 210 -19.33 3.19 -12.16
N VAL A 211 -20.14 2.76 -13.12
CA VAL A 211 -21.31 3.53 -13.63
C VAL A 211 -22.54 2.64 -13.70
N GLY A 212 -23.68 3.11 -13.21
CA GLY A 212 -24.95 2.39 -13.27
C GLY A 212 -26.14 3.29 -12.98
N GLU A 213 -27.34 2.71 -12.83
CA GLU A 213 -28.58 3.47 -12.63
C GLU A 213 -28.57 4.35 -11.37
N GLY A 214 -27.77 3.98 -10.35
CA GLY A 214 -27.58 4.75 -9.12
C GLY A 214 -26.46 5.81 -9.15
N GLY A 215 -25.99 6.19 -10.35
CA GLY A 215 -24.93 7.18 -10.55
C GLY A 215 -23.55 6.57 -10.77
N ALA A 216 -22.50 7.30 -10.38
CA ALA A 216 -21.11 6.93 -10.61
C ALA A 216 -20.27 6.91 -9.33
N ALA A 217 -19.23 6.08 -9.35
CA ALA A 217 -18.17 6.07 -8.35
C ALA A 217 -16.80 6.09 -9.04
N LEU A 218 -16.00 7.11 -8.80
CA LEU A 218 -14.69 7.30 -9.42
C LEU A 218 -13.61 6.88 -8.43
N THR A 219 -12.70 6.04 -8.87
CA THR A 219 -11.48 5.67 -8.16
C THR A 219 -10.32 6.44 -8.76
N VAL A 220 -9.57 7.14 -7.93
CA VAL A 220 -8.39 7.92 -8.34
C VAL A 220 -7.23 7.53 -7.44
N VAL A 221 -6.17 6.98 -8.04
CA VAL A 221 -4.99 6.56 -7.30
C VAL A 221 -3.70 7.03 -7.97
N PRO A 222 -2.68 7.41 -7.18
CA PRO A 222 -1.37 7.70 -7.70
C PRO A 222 -0.62 6.42 -8.06
N ARG A 223 0.32 6.53 -9.00
CA ARG A 223 1.24 5.46 -9.39
C ARG A 223 2.62 6.03 -9.69
N LEU A 224 3.64 5.17 -9.58
CA LEU A 224 5.02 5.51 -9.95
C LEU A 224 5.59 6.73 -9.21
N LEU A 225 5.13 7.01 -7.98
CA LEU A 225 5.54 8.20 -7.23
C LEU A 225 7.04 8.24 -6.94
N ALA A 226 7.67 7.08 -6.71
CA ALA A 226 9.11 6.99 -6.51
C ALA A 226 9.93 7.55 -7.69
N ARG A 227 9.39 7.52 -8.93
CA ARG A 227 10.07 8.09 -10.11
C ARG A 227 10.13 9.63 -10.07
N ARG A 228 9.28 10.27 -9.27
CA ARG A 228 9.30 11.73 -9.08
C ARG A 228 10.46 12.18 -8.20
N GLY A 229 11.05 11.26 -7.41
CA GLY A 229 12.14 11.59 -6.48
C GLY A 229 11.74 12.54 -5.35
N VAL A 230 10.44 12.74 -5.12
CA VAL A 230 9.90 13.62 -4.07
C VAL A 230 9.31 12.74 -2.98
N GLU A 231 9.81 12.91 -1.75
CA GLU A 231 9.45 12.11 -0.56
C GLU A 231 8.40 12.80 0.33
N THR A 232 7.92 13.97 -0.09
CA THR A 232 6.77 14.61 0.53
C THR A 232 5.50 13.86 0.17
N LEU A 233 4.48 13.97 1.03
CA LEU A 233 3.18 13.41 0.72
C LEU A 233 2.63 14.04 -0.57
N PRO A 234 2.04 13.25 -1.49
CA PRO A 234 1.53 13.75 -2.76
C PRO A 234 0.14 14.38 -2.55
N LEU A 235 0.08 15.42 -1.74
CA LEU A 235 -1.16 16.08 -1.33
C LEU A 235 -1.22 17.52 -1.86
N GLY A 236 -2.43 17.95 -2.21
CA GLY A 236 -2.69 19.33 -2.59
C GLY A 236 -2.15 19.74 -3.96
N ARG A 237 -2.43 20.99 -4.32
CA ARG A 237 -2.09 21.58 -5.63
C ARG A 237 -0.60 21.64 -5.90
N GLU A 238 0.22 21.91 -4.87
CA GLU A 238 1.68 21.95 -5.03
C GLU A 238 2.25 20.61 -5.48
N SER A 239 1.69 19.51 -4.97
CA SER A 239 2.12 18.15 -5.33
C SER A 239 1.68 17.71 -6.70
N TRP A 240 0.62 18.29 -7.25
CA TRP A 240 -0.02 17.80 -8.48
C TRP A 240 -0.05 18.80 -9.63
N GLN A 241 0.39 20.04 -9.42
CA GLN A 241 0.53 21.06 -10.45
C GLN A 241 -0.78 21.26 -11.23
N ASP A 242 -0.71 21.29 -12.56
CA ASP A 242 -1.85 21.38 -13.48
C ASP A 242 -2.52 20.03 -13.78
N THR A 243 -2.14 18.96 -13.07
CA THR A 243 -2.67 17.62 -13.32
C THR A 243 -4.15 17.55 -12.94
N ALA A 244 -4.95 16.98 -13.83
CA ALA A 244 -6.39 16.88 -13.66
C ALA A 244 -6.95 15.54 -14.15
N LEU A 245 -8.05 15.14 -13.55
CA LEU A 245 -8.86 14.00 -13.97
C LEU A 245 -9.94 14.51 -14.94
N VAL A 246 -10.03 13.92 -16.13
CA VAL A 246 -11.12 14.20 -17.06
C VAL A 246 -12.36 13.43 -16.61
N VAL A 247 -13.46 14.15 -16.46
CA VAL A 247 -14.76 13.62 -16.03
C VAL A 247 -15.79 13.85 -17.14
N PRO A 248 -16.12 12.81 -17.93
CA PRO A 248 -17.19 12.89 -18.91
C PRO A 248 -18.50 13.36 -18.28
N ALA A 249 -19.24 14.23 -18.99
CA ALA A 249 -20.42 14.90 -18.47
C ALA A 249 -21.52 13.92 -17.99
N ASP A 250 -21.60 12.73 -18.57
CA ASP A 250 -22.56 11.69 -18.20
C ASP A 250 -22.26 11.01 -16.86
N LEU A 251 -21.07 11.24 -16.27
CA LEU A 251 -20.71 10.73 -14.94
C LEU A 251 -21.20 11.63 -13.79
N GLY A 252 -21.64 12.85 -14.11
CA GLY A 252 -22.11 13.84 -13.16
C GLY A 252 -21.18 15.06 -13.04
N ALA A 253 -21.73 16.14 -12.51
CA ALA A 253 -21.03 17.42 -12.32
C ALA A 253 -20.50 17.63 -10.90
N ARG A 254 -20.99 16.84 -9.93
CA ARG A 254 -20.66 16.99 -8.50
C ARG A 254 -20.41 15.64 -7.84
N PHE A 255 -19.39 15.62 -7.00
CA PHE A 255 -18.96 14.43 -6.30
C PHE A 255 -18.61 14.74 -4.85
N VAL A 256 -18.79 13.75 -3.99
CA VAL A 256 -18.27 13.76 -2.62
C VAL A 256 -17.12 12.77 -2.53
N ASN A 257 -15.97 13.23 -2.02
CA ASN A 257 -14.90 12.32 -1.63
C ASN A 257 -15.35 11.52 -0.40
N VAL A 258 -15.55 10.22 -0.57
CA VAL A 258 -16.04 9.30 0.48
C VAL A 258 -15.10 9.29 1.70
N LEU A 259 -13.80 9.47 1.47
CA LEU A 259 -12.81 9.43 2.53
C LEU A 259 -12.84 10.73 3.33
N THR A 260 -12.81 11.89 2.67
CA THR A 260 -12.63 13.19 3.36
C THR A 260 -13.93 13.96 3.59
N GLY A 261 -15.01 13.61 2.90
CA GLY A 261 -16.28 14.34 2.88
C GLY A 261 -16.26 15.61 2.02
N GLU A 262 -15.15 15.92 1.37
CA GLU A 262 -15.01 17.11 0.52
C GLU A 262 -15.92 17.02 -0.70
N ARG A 263 -16.59 18.13 -1.02
CA ARG A 263 -17.39 18.28 -2.23
C ARG A 263 -16.52 18.84 -3.35
N LEU A 264 -16.63 18.20 -4.51
CA LEU A 264 -15.87 18.51 -5.71
C LEU A 264 -16.85 18.77 -6.84
N GLU A 265 -16.61 19.85 -7.59
CA GLU A 265 -17.43 20.24 -8.74
C GLU A 265 -16.56 20.19 -10.00
N VAL A 266 -17.06 19.53 -11.04
CA VAL A 266 -16.40 19.43 -12.33
C VAL A 266 -16.43 20.80 -13.00
N ARG A 267 -15.26 21.28 -13.43
CA ARG A 267 -15.13 22.54 -14.17
C ARG A 267 -14.42 22.24 -15.48
N ASP A 268 -14.98 22.73 -16.57
CA ASP A 268 -14.43 22.56 -17.92
C ASP A 268 -14.08 21.10 -18.26
N ASP A 269 -14.95 20.14 -17.92
CA ASP A 269 -14.75 18.68 -18.09
C ASP A 269 -13.78 18.00 -17.11
N ALA A 270 -13.22 18.71 -16.12
CA ALA A 270 -12.15 18.16 -15.29
C ALA A 270 -12.31 18.43 -13.78
N LEU A 271 -11.63 17.58 -12.99
CA LEU A 271 -11.36 17.78 -11.58
C LEU A 271 -9.85 17.99 -11.36
N PRO A 272 -9.42 19.14 -10.84
CA PRO A 272 -8.02 19.36 -10.49
C PRO A 272 -7.57 18.36 -9.43
N LEU A 273 -6.47 17.66 -9.69
CA LEU A 273 -6.03 16.59 -8.82
C LEU A 273 -5.55 17.08 -7.46
N GLY A 274 -5.03 18.30 -7.41
CA GLY A 274 -4.70 18.97 -6.17
C GLY A 274 -5.89 19.16 -5.22
N ASP A 275 -7.11 19.22 -5.76
CA ASP A 275 -8.34 19.26 -4.95
C ASP A 275 -8.81 17.84 -4.59
N VAL A 276 -8.77 16.93 -5.56
CA VAL A 276 -9.18 15.52 -5.36
C VAL A 276 -8.34 14.83 -4.27
N LEU A 277 -7.03 15.11 -4.25
CA LEU A 277 -6.05 14.55 -3.32
C LEU A 277 -5.53 15.61 -2.34
N ALA A 278 -6.39 16.53 -1.90
CA ALA A 278 -6.01 17.60 -0.98
C ALA A 278 -5.56 17.07 0.38
N HIS A 279 -6.30 16.11 0.95
CA HIS A 279 -6.09 15.62 2.32
C HIS A 279 -5.86 14.11 2.43
N PHE A 280 -6.00 13.37 1.33
CA PHE A 280 -5.76 11.92 1.29
C PHE A 280 -5.09 11.51 -0.01
N PRO A 281 -4.11 10.59 0.00
CA PRO A 281 -3.29 10.27 -1.18
C PRO A 281 -4.01 9.44 -2.24
N VAL A 282 -5.24 8.99 -1.97
CA VAL A 282 -6.13 8.31 -2.93
C VAL A 282 -7.54 8.88 -2.75
N ALA A 283 -8.39 8.75 -3.76
CA ALA A 283 -9.78 9.22 -3.66
C ALA A 283 -10.78 8.20 -4.20
N LEU A 284 -11.87 8.04 -3.46
CA LEU A 284 -13.10 7.41 -3.91
C LEU A 284 -14.17 8.49 -3.94
N LEU A 285 -14.64 8.85 -5.13
CA LEU A 285 -15.60 9.92 -5.32
C LEU A 285 -16.96 9.32 -5.68
N GLY A 286 -18.00 9.60 -4.90
CA GLY A 286 -19.37 9.22 -5.22
C GLY A 286 -20.10 10.39 -5.85
N SER A 287 -20.80 10.18 -6.98
CA SER A 287 -21.66 11.21 -7.56
C SER A 287 -22.74 11.62 -6.56
N GLU A 288 -22.98 12.93 -6.45
CA GLU A 288 -24.19 13.43 -5.79
C GLU A 288 -25.37 13.19 -6.75
N THR A 289 -26.41 12.50 -6.28
CA THR A 289 -27.71 12.39 -6.96
C THR A 289 -28.49 13.67 -6.85
#